data_AF-A0A2M7HTH4-F1
#
_entry.id   AF-A0A2M7HTH4-F1
#
_cell.length_a   1.000
_cell.length_b   1.000
_cell.length_c   1.000
_cell.angle_alpha   90.00
_cell.angle_beta   90.00
_cell.angle_gamma   90.00
#
_symmetry.space_group_name_H-M   'P 1'
#
loop_
_entity.id
_entity.type
_entity.pdbx_description
1 polymer ?
#
loop_
_entity_poly.entity_id
_entity_poly.type
_entity_poly.pdbx_seq_one_letter_code
_entity_poly.pdbx_strand_id
1 'polypeptide(L)'
;MYHQYLNEPMVLDADRASIMTLSLPADISDFIVLQAMSAPLLELIVVADGTQPKIAIRFQPLMGLKLNSISSEKLQFSNPIQRSFGQGMRLYSRMGTAPKFCAAELRTGVSFKLDLNNGLCLALQSASKFELVPLESDLRVLHEPQVLLMAKAILARQYDYGASSEALAVYMTEIEQVRAELQTFLRGELGQYHASLAEEAIRLDPLLQQKRQWMFRTYTHMFERPNYNRASNDAQSVDKSLRKLECFELLATPELIQMVERLMEDEA
;
A
#
# COMPACT_ATOMS: atom_id res chain seq x y z
N MET A 1 -21.24 9.31 12.59
CA MET A 1 -20.31 9.42 11.44
C MET A 1 -20.78 8.50 10.32
N TYR A 2 -21.19 9.04 9.18
CA TYR A 2 -21.58 8.26 8.01
C TYR A 2 -20.31 7.73 7.33
N HIS A 3 -20.10 6.42 7.31
CA HIS A 3 -19.15 5.80 6.39
C HIS A 3 -19.78 5.80 4.99
N GLN A 4 -19.19 6.52 4.03
CA GLN A 4 -19.65 6.57 2.63
C GLN A 4 -19.69 5.19 1.95
N TYR A 5 -18.96 4.21 2.49
CA TYR A 5 -18.83 2.87 1.93
C TYR A 5 -19.89 1.88 2.38
N LEU A 6 -20.69 2.20 3.41
CA LEU A 6 -21.68 1.30 3.97
C LEU A 6 -23.10 1.76 3.61
N ASN A 7 -23.97 0.79 3.33
CA ASN A 7 -25.39 1.02 3.07
C ASN A 7 -26.09 1.76 4.22
N GLU A 8 -27.32 2.19 3.92
CA GLU A 8 -28.26 2.65 4.94
C GLU A 8 -28.49 1.57 6.00
N PRO A 9 -28.69 1.96 7.27
CA PRO A 9 -28.86 1.02 8.36
C PRO A 9 -30.15 0.22 8.22
N MET A 10 -30.00 -1.10 8.21
CA MET A 10 -31.11 -2.04 8.34
C MET A 10 -31.20 -2.49 9.79
N VAL A 11 -32.40 -2.47 10.37
CA VAL A 11 -32.62 -2.95 11.74
C VAL A 11 -33.08 -4.40 11.68
N LEU A 12 -32.35 -5.29 12.36
CA LEU A 12 -32.74 -6.68 12.58
C LEU A 12 -33.22 -6.86 14.03
N ASP A 13 -34.34 -7.55 14.18
CA ASP A 13 -34.79 -8.06 15.47
C ASP A 13 -34.01 -9.33 15.81
N ALA A 14 -33.22 -9.29 16.87
CA ALA A 14 -32.45 -10.42 17.36
C ALA A 14 -33.29 -11.22 18.37
N ASP A 15 -34.35 -11.84 17.90
CA ASP A 15 -35.29 -12.60 18.75
C ASP A 15 -34.75 -13.99 19.14
N ARG A 16 -33.85 -14.54 18.32
CA ARG A 16 -33.29 -15.89 18.47
C ARG A 16 -31.80 -15.91 18.14
N ALA A 17 -31.12 -16.89 18.74
CA ALA A 17 -29.76 -17.18 18.38
C ALA A 17 -29.68 -17.61 16.91
N SER A 18 -28.80 -16.99 16.14
CA SER A 18 -28.75 -17.07 14.68
C SER A 18 -27.32 -17.03 14.16
N ILE A 19 -27.12 -17.51 12.93
CA ILE A 19 -25.87 -17.38 12.20
C ILE A 19 -26.10 -16.38 11.09
N MET A 20 -25.28 -15.34 11.09
CA MET A 20 -25.28 -14.34 10.04
C MET A 20 -24.06 -14.58 9.15
N THR A 21 -24.29 -14.64 7.84
CA THR A 21 -23.26 -14.91 6.85
C THR A 21 -23.17 -13.74 5.88
N LEU A 22 -22.02 -13.09 5.87
CA LEU A 22 -21.66 -12.07 4.89
C LEU A 22 -20.98 -12.75 3.70
N SER A 23 -21.49 -12.53 2.50
CA SER A 23 -20.97 -13.16 1.29
C SER A 23 -20.80 -12.17 0.16
N LEU A 24 -19.80 -12.42 -0.69
CA LEU A 24 -19.60 -11.70 -1.93
C LEU A 24 -20.25 -12.48 -3.09
N PRO A 25 -21.18 -11.87 -3.85
CA PRO A 25 -21.68 -12.42 -5.10
C PRO A 25 -20.57 -12.86 -6.08
N ALA A 26 -20.82 -13.94 -6.82
CA ALA A 26 -19.82 -14.58 -7.68
C ALA A 26 -19.45 -13.74 -8.94
N ASP A 27 -20.33 -12.82 -9.32
CA ASP A 27 -20.23 -11.91 -10.46
C ASP A 27 -19.37 -10.67 -10.20
N ILE A 28 -18.90 -10.47 -8.97
CA ILE A 28 -18.07 -9.31 -8.61
C ILE A 28 -16.58 -9.59 -8.83
N SER A 29 -15.94 -8.67 -9.55
CA SER A 29 -14.51 -8.70 -9.85
C SER A 29 -13.63 -8.56 -8.60
N ASP A 30 -12.54 -9.34 -8.54
CA ASP A 30 -11.52 -9.27 -7.48
C ASP A 30 -10.93 -7.87 -7.31
N PHE A 31 -10.87 -7.08 -8.40
CA PHE A 31 -10.34 -5.73 -8.35
C PHE A 31 -11.17 -4.80 -7.45
N ILE A 32 -12.50 -4.92 -7.50
CA ILE A 32 -13.42 -4.15 -6.67
C ILE A 32 -13.31 -4.60 -5.20
N VAL A 33 -13.12 -5.91 -4.98
CA VAL A 33 -12.93 -6.48 -3.64
C VAL A 33 -11.68 -5.91 -2.98
N LEU A 34 -10.57 -5.75 -3.72
CA LEU A 34 -9.34 -5.15 -3.20
C LEU A 34 -9.56 -3.74 -2.66
N GLN A 35 -10.32 -2.91 -3.38
CA GLN A 35 -10.66 -1.56 -2.94
C GLN A 35 -11.63 -1.57 -1.76
N ALA A 36 -12.61 -2.47 -1.77
CA ALA A 36 -13.56 -2.65 -0.66
C ALA A 36 -12.88 -3.02 0.67
N MET A 37 -11.77 -3.77 0.64
CA MET A 37 -11.06 -4.26 1.83
C MET A 37 -10.30 -3.18 2.60
N SER A 38 -10.09 -1.98 2.04
CA SER A 38 -9.46 -0.87 2.76
C SER A 38 -10.40 -0.19 3.75
N ALA A 39 -11.68 -0.57 3.77
CA ALA A 39 -12.74 -0.02 4.60
C ALA A 39 -13.42 -1.14 5.41
N PRO A 40 -14.18 -0.81 6.47
CA PRO A 40 -14.99 -1.82 7.15
C PRO A 40 -15.98 -2.44 6.17
N LEU A 41 -16.14 -3.77 6.25
CA LEU A 41 -17.05 -4.53 5.39
C LEU A 41 -18.46 -4.60 5.96
N LEU A 42 -18.55 -4.60 7.29
CA LEU A 42 -19.77 -4.72 8.08
C LEU A 42 -19.61 -3.89 9.34
N GLU A 43 -20.69 -3.23 9.76
CA GLU A 43 -20.86 -2.54 11.03
C GLU A 43 -22.17 -3.05 11.66
N LEU A 44 -22.07 -3.41 12.94
CA LEU A 44 -23.17 -3.89 13.77
C LEU A 44 -23.25 -2.99 15.00
N ILE A 45 -24.43 -2.42 15.28
CA ILE A 45 -24.65 -1.56 16.45
C ILE A 45 -25.88 -2.06 17.19
N VAL A 46 -25.77 -2.23 18.50
CA VAL A 46 -26.92 -2.58 19.36
C VAL A 46 -27.75 -1.33 19.59
N VAL A 47 -28.99 -1.35 19.11
CA VAL A 47 -29.94 -0.22 19.18
C VAL A 47 -31.00 -0.43 20.25
N ALA A 48 -31.19 -1.65 20.72
CA ALA A 48 -32.02 -1.93 21.88
C ALA A 48 -31.46 -3.15 22.61
N ASP A 49 -31.29 -3.05 23.93
CA ASP A 49 -31.02 -4.18 24.82
C ASP A 49 -32.23 -4.39 25.75
N GLY A 50 -32.89 -5.53 25.61
CA GLY A 50 -34.14 -5.81 26.32
C GLY A 50 -34.70 -7.18 25.95
N THR A 51 -36.00 -7.39 26.17
CA THR A 51 -36.69 -8.64 25.83
C THR A 51 -36.72 -8.93 24.32
N GLN A 52 -36.53 -7.91 23.49
CA GLN A 52 -36.39 -8.01 22.04
C GLN A 52 -35.21 -7.13 21.60
N PRO A 53 -33.97 -7.65 21.67
CA PRO A 53 -32.82 -6.86 21.30
C PRO A 53 -32.83 -6.56 19.80
N LYS A 54 -32.37 -5.36 19.43
CA LYS A 54 -32.36 -4.89 18.05
C LYS A 54 -30.96 -4.47 17.65
N ILE A 55 -30.58 -4.81 16.43
CA ILE A 55 -29.25 -4.54 15.88
C ILE A 55 -29.42 -3.76 14.59
N ALA A 56 -28.81 -2.58 14.52
CA ALA A 56 -28.62 -1.88 13.27
C ALA A 56 -27.40 -2.47 12.57
N ILE A 57 -27.59 -2.82 11.30
CA ILE A 57 -26.60 -3.48 10.47
C ILE A 57 -26.36 -2.64 9.23
N ARG A 58 -25.09 -2.43 8.93
CA ARG A 58 -24.64 -1.75 7.72
C ARG A 58 -23.51 -2.57 7.11
N PHE A 59 -23.56 -2.80 5.82
CA PHE A 59 -22.51 -3.51 5.09
C PHE A 59 -22.30 -2.82 3.75
N GLN A 60 -21.20 -3.15 3.07
CA GLN A 60 -20.91 -2.55 1.76
C GLN A 60 -21.96 -2.95 0.70
N PRO A 61 -22.38 -2.03 -0.18
CA PRO A 61 -23.45 -2.27 -1.16
C PRO A 61 -23.27 -3.50 -2.04
N LEU A 62 -22.02 -3.89 -2.28
CA LEU A 62 -21.60 -5.01 -3.10
C LEU A 62 -21.70 -6.38 -2.40
N MET A 63 -22.09 -6.44 -1.13
CA MET A 63 -22.16 -7.69 -0.36
C MET A 63 -23.60 -8.14 -0.12
N GLY A 64 -23.78 -9.45 -0.01
CA GLY A 64 -25.02 -10.07 0.41
C GLY A 64 -24.95 -10.53 1.86
N LEU A 65 -25.97 -10.22 2.65
CA LEU A 65 -26.13 -10.68 4.02
C LEU A 65 -27.25 -11.71 4.11
N LYS A 66 -26.96 -12.88 4.68
CA LYS A 66 -27.96 -13.93 4.95
C LYS A 66 -28.04 -14.22 6.43
N LEU A 67 -29.27 -14.38 6.94
CA LEU A 67 -29.54 -14.76 8.32
C LEU A 67 -30.15 -16.15 8.33
N ASN A 68 -29.48 -17.09 8.98
CA ASN A 68 -29.92 -18.47 9.13
C ASN A 68 -30.18 -18.76 10.61
N SER A 69 -31.27 -19.47 10.91
CA SER A 69 -31.45 -20.06 12.24
C SER A 69 -30.37 -21.10 12.51
N ILE A 70 -29.98 -21.29 13.78
CA ILE A 70 -28.99 -22.29 14.16
C ILE A 70 -29.55 -23.70 13.89
N SER A 71 -29.29 -24.22 12.69
CA SER A 71 -29.37 -25.64 12.38
C SER A 71 -27.99 -26.23 12.59
N SER A 72 -27.88 -27.07 13.62
CA SER A 72 -26.70 -27.85 14.01
C SER A 72 -25.75 -28.21 12.86
N GLU A 73 -24.60 -27.54 12.74
CA GLU A 73 -23.43 -28.07 12.03
C GLU A 73 -22.13 -27.35 12.44
N LYS A 74 -21.15 -28.16 12.90
CA LYS A 74 -19.67 -28.09 12.92
C LYS A 74 -18.87 -26.77 12.75
N LEU A 75 -19.45 -25.58 12.91
CA LEU A 75 -18.69 -24.34 12.86
C LEU A 75 -18.10 -24.02 14.24
N GLN A 76 -16.77 -23.98 14.31
CA GLN A 76 -16.06 -23.50 15.49
C GLN A 76 -16.01 -21.98 15.45
N PHE A 77 -16.52 -21.36 16.51
CA PHE A 77 -16.50 -19.91 16.69
C PHE A 77 -15.48 -19.50 17.74
N SER A 78 -14.94 -18.29 17.58
CA SER A 78 -14.04 -17.65 18.50
C SER A 78 -14.72 -17.33 19.83
N ASN A 79 -13.95 -16.79 20.77
CA ASN A 79 -14.51 -16.30 22.02
C ASN A 79 -15.62 -15.26 21.73
N PRO A 80 -16.82 -15.41 22.34
CA PRO A 80 -17.91 -14.49 22.15
C PRO A 80 -17.59 -13.13 22.78
N ILE A 81 -17.95 -12.07 22.09
CA ILE A 81 -17.78 -10.69 22.53
C ILE A 81 -19.17 -10.15 22.88
N GLN A 82 -19.36 -9.82 24.15
CA GLN A 82 -20.61 -9.26 24.65
C GLN A 82 -20.72 -7.78 24.27
N ARG A 83 -21.94 -7.34 23.96
CA ARG A 83 -22.30 -5.97 23.57
C ARG A 83 -23.59 -5.53 24.27
N SER A 84 -23.63 -4.28 24.71
CA SER A 84 -24.82 -3.61 25.28
C SER A 84 -25.30 -2.46 24.38
N PHE A 85 -26.41 -1.81 24.73
CA PHE A 85 -26.96 -0.68 23.98
C PHE A 85 -25.91 0.39 23.67
N GLY A 86 -25.93 0.87 22.41
CA GLY A 86 -25.01 1.86 21.88
C GLY A 86 -23.62 1.32 21.54
N GLN A 87 -23.28 0.10 21.96
CA GLN A 87 -22.03 -0.55 21.57
C GLN A 87 -22.19 -1.25 20.22
N GLY A 88 -21.07 -1.41 19.52
CA GLY A 88 -21.06 -2.07 18.23
C GLY A 88 -19.73 -2.70 17.89
N MET A 89 -19.67 -3.28 16.71
CA MET A 89 -18.50 -3.94 16.16
C MET A 89 -18.39 -3.68 14.66
N ARG A 90 -17.17 -3.71 14.14
CA ARG A 90 -16.88 -3.69 12.71
C ARG A 90 -16.07 -4.90 12.28
N LEU A 91 -16.32 -5.32 11.05
CA LEU A 91 -15.57 -6.39 10.40
C LEU A 91 -14.52 -5.78 9.46
N TYR A 92 -13.26 -6.20 9.66
CA TYR A 92 -12.14 -5.84 8.81
C TYR A 92 -11.41 -7.09 8.33
N SER A 93 -10.68 -6.97 7.21
CA SER A 93 -9.67 -7.97 6.85
C SER A 93 -8.55 -7.97 7.89
N ARG A 94 -8.13 -9.14 8.36
CA ARG A 94 -7.03 -9.25 9.32
C ARG A 94 -5.72 -8.81 8.67
N MET A 95 -4.99 -7.94 9.37
CA MET A 95 -3.66 -7.47 8.93
C MET A 95 -2.71 -8.63 8.61
N GLY A 96 -1.93 -8.48 7.53
CA GLY A 96 -0.98 -9.50 7.08
C GLY A 96 -1.61 -10.66 6.29
N THR A 97 -2.93 -10.66 6.07
CA THR A 97 -3.55 -11.66 5.18
C THR A 97 -3.56 -11.17 3.74
N ALA A 98 -3.12 -12.02 2.80
CA ALA A 98 -3.16 -11.64 1.39
C ALA A 98 -4.61 -11.50 0.90
N PRO A 99 -4.95 -10.43 0.15
CA PRO A 99 -6.34 -10.15 -0.20
C PRO A 99 -7.04 -11.25 -1.02
N LYS A 100 -6.27 -12.03 -1.79
CA LYS A 100 -6.79 -13.20 -2.53
C LYS A 100 -7.47 -14.21 -1.60
N PHE A 101 -6.93 -14.43 -0.39
CA PHE A 101 -7.53 -15.34 0.59
C PHE A 101 -8.78 -14.73 1.23
N CYS A 102 -8.78 -13.42 1.51
CA CYS A 102 -9.95 -12.72 2.02
C CYS A 102 -11.11 -12.73 0.99
N ALA A 103 -10.81 -12.49 -0.29
CA ALA A 103 -11.78 -12.55 -1.37
C ALA A 103 -12.35 -13.96 -1.55
N ALA A 104 -11.51 -14.99 -1.49
CA ALA A 104 -11.95 -16.38 -1.54
C ALA A 104 -12.88 -16.73 -0.36
N GLU A 105 -12.53 -16.32 0.87
CA GLU A 105 -13.37 -16.57 2.04
C GLU A 105 -14.70 -15.81 1.99
N LEU A 106 -14.71 -14.55 1.52
CA LEU A 106 -15.98 -13.83 1.32
C LEU A 106 -16.89 -14.48 0.28
N ARG A 107 -16.33 -15.07 -0.78
CA ARG A 107 -17.15 -15.82 -1.75
C ARG A 107 -17.75 -17.08 -1.14
N THR A 108 -17.03 -17.76 -0.25
CA THR A 108 -17.58 -18.90 0.50
C THR A 108 -18.55 -18.48 1.60
N GLY A 109 -18.42 -17.25 2.09
CA GLY A 109 -19.23 -16.67 3.15
C GLY A 109 -18.49 -16.64 4.50
N VAL A 110 -18.40 -15.46 5.08
CA VAL A 110 -17.88 -15.24 6.44
C VAL A 110 -19.05 -15.32 7.41
N SER A 111 -19.02 -16.30 8.31
CA SER A 111 -20.11 -16.55 9.25
C SER A 111 -19.76 -16.08 10.66
N PHE A 112 -20.74 -15.49 11.32
CA PHE A 112 -20.66 -15.07 12.72
C PHE A 112 -21.92 -15.50 13.46
N LYS A 113 -21.72 -15.95 14.68
CA LYS A 113 -22.77 -16.41 15.58
C LYS A 113 -23.28 -15.24 16.39
N LEU A 114 -24.59 -15.14 16.44
CA LEU A 114 -25.33 -14.21 17.27
C LEU A 114 -26.01 -15.00 18.38
N ASP A 115 -25.56 -14.81 19.61
CA ASP A 115 -26.13 -15.42 20.81
C ASP A 115 -26.75 -14.36 21.72
N LEU A 116 -27.75 -14.77 22.51
CA LEU A 116 -28.53 -13.89 23.40
C LEU A 116 -28.34 -14.21 24.89
N ASN A 117 -27.38 -15.08 25.23
CA ASN A 117 -27.17 -15.54 26.60
C ASN A 117 -26.52 -14.44 27.45
N ASN A 118 -27.29 -13.85 28.37
CA ASN A 118 -26.89 -12.73 29.24
C ASN A 118 -26.49 -11.43 28.48
N GLY A 119 -27.13 -11.19 27.34
CA GLY A 119 -26.88 -10.02 26.48
C GLY A 119 -26.52 -10.44 25.06
N LEU A 120 -26.34 -9.47 24.18
CA LEU A 120 -26.00 -9.76 22.80
C LEU A 120 -24.53 -10.14 22.69
N CYS A 121 -24.27 -11.38 22.30
CA CYS A 121 -22.94 -11.92 22.11
C CYS A 121 -22.69 -12.19 20.63
N LEU A 122 -21.56 -11.68 20.11
CA LEU A 122 -21.13 -11.88 18.73
C LEU A 122 -19.84 -12.70 18.72
N ALA A 123 -19.78 -13.74 17.90
CA ALA A 123 -18.57 -14.56 17.75
C ALA A 123 -18.27 -14.82 16.27
N LEU A 124 -17.03 -14.57 15.84
CA LEU A 124 -16.57 -14.85 14.47
C LEU A 124 -16.13 -16.32 14.36
N GLN A 125 -16.15 -16.89 13.16
CA GLN A 125 -15.55 -18.20 12.93
C GLN A 125 -14.05 -18.23 13.31
N SER A 126 -13.61 -19.23 14.09
CA SER A 126 -12.28 -19.26 14.74
C SER A 126 -11.09 -19.16 13.78
N ALA A 127 -11.22 -19.69 12.57
CA ALA A 127 -10.16 -19.72 11.56
C ALA A 127 -10.27 -18.61 10.49
N SER A 128 -11.15 -17.62 10.71
CA SER A 128 -11.44 -16.59 9.71
C SER A 128 -10.23 -15.70 9.41
N LYS A 129 -10.10 -15.26 8.15
CA LYS A 129 -9.16 -14.23 7.70
C LYS A 129 -9.62 -12.82 8.02
N PHE A 130 -10.77 -12.69 8.69
CA PHE A 130 -11.31 -11.43 9.15
C PHE A 130 -11.11 -11.29 10.66
N GLU A 131 -11.38 -10.08 11.13
CA GLU A 131 -11.39 -9.75 12.55
C GLU A 131 -12.59 -8.86 12.85
N LEU A 132 -13.24 -9.15 13.98
CA LEU A 132 -14.27 -8.30 14.55
C LEU A 132 -13.62 -7.36 15.57
N VAL A 133 -13.68 -6.07 15.29
CA VAL A 133 -13.11 -5.01 16.13
C VAL A 133 -14.25 -4.28 16.83
N PRO A 134 -14.27 -4.26 18.17
CA PRO A 134 -15.15 -3.38 18.95
C PRO A 134 -15.04 -1.91 18.53
N LEU A 135 -16.16 -1.19 18.42
CA LEU A 135 -16.13 0.22 18.00
C LEU A 135 -15.33 1.11 18.95
N GLU A 136 -15.35 0.80 20.24
CA GLU A 136 -14.59 1.53 21.28
C GLU A 136 -13.07 1.30 21.20
N SER A 137 -12.63 0.21 20.57
CA SER A 137 -11.22 -0.08 20.32
C SER A 137 -10.80 0.16 18.87
N ASP A 138 -11.74 0.52 18.01
CA ASP A 138 -11.50 0.80 16.60
C ASP A 138 -10.89 2.19 16.41
N LEU A 139 -9.58 2.27 16.58
CA LEU A 139 -8.79 3.47 16.29
C LEU A 139 -8.58 3.68 14.78
N ARG A 140 -9.03 2.77 13.91
CA ARG A 140 -8.82 2.88 12.45
C ARG A 140 -9.68 3.94 11.80
N VAL A 141 -10.72 4.41 12.49
CA VAL A 141 -11.50 5.62 12.11
C VAL A 141 -10.65 6.88 12.20
N LEU A 142 -9.61 6.88 13.03
CA LEU A 142 -8.57 7.92 13.06
C LEU A 142 -7.53 7.67 11.97
N HIS A 143 -7.94 7.14 10.81
CA HIS A 143 -7.01 6.82 9.74
C HIS A 143 -6.25 8.07 9.36
N GLU A 144 -4.92 7.97 9.47
CA GLU A 144 -4.05 8.94 8.86
C GLU A 144 -4.39 8.96 7.35
N PRO A 145 -4.71 10.14 6.77
CA PRO A 145 -5.03 10.28 5.36
C PRO A 145 -4.07 9.47 4.49
N GLN A 146 -4.59 8.72 3.51
CA GLN A 146 -3.78 7.86 2.63
C GLN A 146 -2.59 8.60 2.01
N VAL A 147 -2.80 9.88 1.69
CA VAL A 147 -1.79 10.81 1.20
C VAL A 147 -0.59 10.99 2.16
N LEU A 148 -0.84 11.07 3.47
CA LEU A 148 0.22 11.17 4.47
C LEU A 148 0.95 9.83 4.63
N LEU A 149 0.23 8.72 4.59
CA LEU A 149 0.82 7.37 4.61
C LEU A 149 1.74 7.16 3.40
N MET A 150 1.32 7.58 2.21
CA MET A 150 2.12 7.50 0.98
C MET A 150 3.35 8.40 1.05
N ALA A 151 3.20 9.64 1.56
CA ALA A 151 4.32 10.55 1.78
C ALA A 151 5.37 9.94 2.72
N LYS A 152 4.95 9.39 3.86
CA LYS A 152 5.84 8.70 4.80
C LYS A 152 6.51 7.48 4.18
N ALA A 153 5.76 6.66 3.45
CA ALA A 153 6.30 5.48 2.78
C ALA A 153 7.38 5.85 1.76
N ILE A 154 7.14 6.88 0.92
CA ILE A 154 8.13 7.40 -0.03
C ILE A 154 9.37 7.89 0.70
N LEU A 155 9.23 8.64 1.78
CA LEU A 155 10.38 9.13 2.56
C LEU A 155 11.18 7.98 3.19
N ALA A 156 10.50 6.95 3.69
CA ALA A 156 11.12 5.77 4.31
C ALA A 156 11.90 4.87 3.34
N ARG A 157 11.62 4.93 2.02
CA ARG A 157 12.41 4.20 1.02
C ARG A 157 13.88 4.62 1.07
N GLN A 158 14.80 3.67 1.03
CA GLN A 158 16.23 3.97 0.99
C GLN A 158 16.61 4.65 -0.33
N TYR A 159 17.72 5.39 -0.32
CA TYR A 159 18.29 5.97 -1.53
C TYR A 159 18.94 4.86 -2.35
N ASP A 160 18.36 4.57 -3.52
CA ASP A 160 18.92 3.61 -4.47
C ASP A 160 19.85 4.32 -5.44
N TYR A 161 21.16 4.11 -5.26
CA TYR A 161 22.22 4.69 -6.09
C TYR A 161 22.44 3.91 -7.39
N GLY A 162 21.84 2.71 -7.53
CA GLY A 162 21.95 1.86 -8.72
C GLY A 162 20.71 1.89 -9.62
N ALA A 163 19.71 2.71 -9.30
CA ALA A 163 18.47 2.81 -10.06
C ALA A 163 18.71 3.26 -11.51
N SER A 164 17.94 2.71 -12.46
CA SER A 164 18.01 3.15 -13.85
C SER A 164 17.43 4.55 -14.05
N SER A 165 17.76 5.19 -15.17
CA SER A 165 17.26 6.53 -15.48
C SER A 165 15.73 6.58 -15.61
N GLU A 166 15.12 5.51 -16.12
CA GLU A 166 13.68 5.33 -16.24
C GLU A 166 13.03 5.15 -14.88
N ALA A 167 13.65 4.36 -13.99
CA ALA A 167 13.17 4.18 -12.63
C ALA A 167 13.22 5.48 -11.82
N LEU A 168 14.30 6.26 -11.96
CA LEU A 168 14.40 7.58 -11.34
C LEU A 168 13.33 8.54 -11.85
N ALA A 169 13.03 8.54 -13.16
CA ALA A 169 11.96 9.36 -13.72
C ALA A 169 10.59 9.00 -13.12
N VAL A 170 10.29 7.70 -12.98
CA VAL A 170 9.04 7.21 -12.35
C VAL A 170 8.97 7.60 -10.87
N TYR A 171 10.06 7.49 -10.12
CA TYR A 171 10.06 7.91 -8.72
C TYR A 171 9.88 9.42 -8.55
N MET A 172 10.45 10.23 -9.44
CA MET A 172 10.26 11.68 -9.42
C MET A 172 8.81 12.07 -9.72
N THR A 173 8.12 11.38 -10.65
CA THR A 173 6.70 11.63 -10.93
C THR A 173 5.80 11.17 -9.79
N GLU A 174 6.10 10.02 -9.15
CA GLU A 174 5.39 9.55 -7.95
C GLU A 174 5.48 10.57 -6.81
N ILE A 175 6.66 11.15 -6.57
CA ILE A 175 6.85 12.20 -5.56
C ILE A 175 6.01 13.43 -5.90
N GLU A 176 6.03 13.91 -7.15
CA GLU A 176 5.25 15.10 -7.54
C GLU A 176 3.74 14.86 -7.45
N GLN A 177 3.27 13.66 -7.78
CA GLN A 177 1.87 13.29 -7.61
C GLN A 177 1.46 13.34 -6.14
N VAL A 178 2.22 12.70 -5.23
CA VAL A 178 1.92 12.72 -3.79
C VAL A 178 1.98 14.13 -3.21
N ARG A 179 2.90 14.98 -3.69
CA ARG A 179 2.96 16.40 -3.29
C ARG A 179 1.74 17.18 -3.76
N ALA A 180 1.26 16.96 -4.98
CA ALA A 180 0.02 17.58 -5.46
C ALA A 180 -1.19 17.14 -4.63
N GLU A 181 -1.25 15.84 -4.30
CA GLU A 181 -2.31 15.28 -3.47
C GLU A 181 -2.27 15.80 -2.02
N LEU A 182 -1.08 15.99 -1.43
CA LEU A 182 -0.87 16.68 -0.14
C LEU A 182 -1.39 18.12 -0.16
N GLN A 183 -1.14 18.86 -1.24
CA GLN A 183 -1.63 20.24 -1.37
C GLN A 183 -3.15 20.29 -1.50
N THR A 184 -3.76 19.34 -2.22
CA THR A 184 -5.23 19.21 -2.23
C THR A 184 -5.79 18.80 -0.89
N PHE A 185 -5.11 17.93 -0.14
CA PHE A 185 -5.49 17.54 1.22
C PHE A 185 -5.49 18.75 2.17
N LEU A 186 -4.43 19.56 2.14
CA LEU A 186 -4.30 20.78 2.95
C LEU A 186 -5.37 21.83 2.61
N ARG A 187 -5.78 21.92 1.35
CA ARG A 187 -6.84 22.83 0.91
C ARG A 187 -8.24 22.30 1.19
N GLY A 188 -8.41 20.98 1.31
CA GLY A 188 -9.68 20.31 1.52
C GLY A 188 -10.19 20.37 2.96
N GLU A 189 -11.44 19.95 3.14
CA GLU A 189 -12.14 19.98 4.43
C GLU A 189 -11.40 19.22 5.54
N LEU A 190 -10.84 18.04 5.24
CA LEU A 190 -10.11 17.22 6.21
C LEU A 190 -8.83 17.88 6.74
N GLY A 191 -8.13 18.65 5.91
CA GLY A 191 -6.95 19.43 6.31
C GLY A 191 -7.31 20.64 7.17
N GLN A 192 -8.50 21.22 6.97
CA GLN A 192 -8.96 22.38 7.74
C GLN A 192 -9.48 21.99 9.14
N TYR A 193 -10.11 20.81 9.27
CA TYR A 193 -10.70 20.36 10.53
C TYR A 193 -9.70 19.64 11.46
N HIS A 194 -8.59 19.11 10.94
CA HIS A 194 -7.60 18.38 11.72
C HIS A 194 -6.23 19.07 11.72
N ALA A 195 -6.04 20.02 12.64
CA ALA A 195 -4.83 20.83 12.75
C ALA A 195 -3.53 20.00 12.88
N SER A 196 -3.54 18.89 13.63
CA SER A 196 -2.37 18.02 13.80
C SER A 196 -1.95 17.31 12.51
N LEU A 197 -2.92 16.90 11.68
CA LEU A 197 -2.67 16.26 10.38
C LEU A 197 -2.21 17.28 9.34
N ALA A 198 -2.70 18.52 9.43
CA ALA A 198 -2.25 19.63 8.59
C ALA A 198 -0.79 20.02 8.90
N GLU A 199 -0.43 20.12 10.18
CA GLU A 199 0.96 20.34 10.60
C GLU A 199 1.90 19.24 10.09
N GLU A 200 1.45 18.00 10.13
CA GLU A 200 2.20 16.87 9.60
C GLU A 200 2.35 16.93 8.07
N ALA A 201 1.28 17.23 7.33
CA ALA A 201 1.34 17.45 5.89
C ALA A 201 2.32 18.57 5.49
N ILE A 202 2.29 19.70 6.23
CA ILE A 202 3.21 20.83 6.02
C ILE A 202 4.66 20.42 6.27
N ARG A 203 4.92 19.55 7.25
CA ARG A 203 6.26 19.04 7.57
C ARG A 203 6.78 18.07 6.50
N LEU A 204 5.91 17.25 5.91
CA LEU A 204 6.30 16.22 4.94
C LEU A 204 6.63 16.80 3.56
N ASP A 205 5.96 17.86 3.11
CA ASP A 205 6.20 18.47 1.78
C ASP A 205 7.66 18.88 1.51
N PRO A 206 8.37 19.61 2.40
CA PRO A 206 9.77 19.98 2.14
C PRO A 206 10.70 18.77 2.10
N LEU A 207 10.41 17.71 2.86
CA LEU A 207 11.20 16.47 2.86
C LEU A 207 11.05 15.72 1.53
N LEU A 208 9.83 15.65 1.00
CA LEU A 208 9.57 15.08 -0.32
C LEU A 208 10.26 15.88 -1.42
N GLN A 209 10.21 17.21 -1.33
CA GLN A 209 10.90 18.10 -2.27
C GLN A 209 12.42 17.90 -2.22
N GLN A 210 13.02 17.75 -1.04
CA GLN A 210 14.44 17.46 -0.89
C GLN A 210 14.82 16.12 -1.53
N LYS A 211 13.99 15.09 -1.32
CA LYS A 211 14.21 13.76 -1.91
C LYS A 211 14.13 13.79 -3.43
N ARG A 212 13.17 14.54 -3.99
CA ARG A 212 13.07 14.78 -5.44
C ARG A 212 14.30 15.50 -5.98
N GLN A 213 14.76 16.55 -5.31
CA GLN A 213 15.96 17.30 -5.73
C GLN A 213 17.20 16.40 -5.76
N TRP A 214 17.34 15.50 -4.79
CA TRP A 214 18.40 14.51 -4.80
C TRP A 214 18.30 13.58 -6.02
N MET A 215 17.10 13.00 -6.27
CA MET A 215 16.89 12.13 -7.43
C MET A 215 17.14 12.86 -8.75
N PHE A 216 16.72 14.13 -8.85
CA PHE A 216 16.95 14.96 -10.03
C PHE A 216 18.44 15.21 -10.28
N ARG A 217 19.24 15.45 -9.22
CA ARG A 217 20.70 15.55 -9.36
C ARG A 217 21.30 14.24 -9.85
N THR A 218 20.91 13.11 -9.27
CA THR A 218 21.38 11.78 -9.69
C THR A 218 21.00 11.50 -11.15
N TYR A 219 19.75 11.77 -11.52
CA TYR A 219 19.24 11.65 -12.89
C TYR A 219 20.06 12.52 -13.84
N THR A 220 20.27 13.79 -13.52
CA THR A 220 21.04 14.72 -14.36
C THR A 220 22.49 14.26 -14.49
N HIS A 221 23.12 13.79 -13.41
CA HIS A 221 24.48 13.23 -13.42
C HIS A 221 24.62 11.95 -14.27
N MET A 222 23.53 11.22 -14.55
CA MET A 222 23.57 10.07 -15.46
C MET A 222 23.66 10.48 -16.94
N PHE A 223 23.14 11.66 -17.28
CA PHE A 223 23.16 12.19 -18.65
C PHE A 223 24.24 13.25 -18.88
N GLU A 224 24.67 13.93 -17.80
CA GLU A 224 25.89 14.72 -17.81
C GLU A 224 27.06 13.78 -18.10
N ARG A 225 27.80 14.08 -19.17
CA ARG A 225 29.08 13.39 -19.42
C ARG A 225 29.93 13.51 -18.16
N PRO A 226 30.47 12.41 -17.59
CA PRO A 226 31.39 12.51 -16.47
C PRO A 226 32.63 13.29 -16.92
N ASN A 227 32.79 14.52 -16.45
CA ASN A 227 34.01 15.31 -16.60
C ASN A 227 34.21 16.04 -15.27
N TYR A 228 35.34 15.96 -14.54
CA TYR A 228 36.68 16.33 -15.01
C TYR A 228 37.88 15.58 -14.37
N ASN A 229 37.67 14.54 -13.53
CA ASN A 229 38.79 13.85 -12.84
C ASN A 229 39.16 12.46 -13.40
N ARG A 230 38.46 11.96 -14.43
CA ARG A 230 38.83 10.72 -15.15
C ARG A 230 38.82 10.98 -16.65
N ALA A 231 39.92 10.63 -17.32
CA ALA A 231 40.02 10.70 -18.76
C ALA A 231 39.15 9.60 -19.40
N SER A 232 38.51 9.92 -20.53
CA SER A 232 37.65 9.07 -21.36
C SER A 232 38.35 7.87 -22.03
N ASN A 233 39.53 7.47 -21.54
CA ASN A 233 40.27 6.33 -22.07
C ASN A 233 39.85 5.07 -21.30
N ASP A 234 38.84 4.36 -21.80
CA ASP A 234 38.87 2.90 -21.66
C ASP A 234 38.22 2.14 -22.84
N ALA A 235 38.26 2.74 -24.04
CA ALA A 235 37.99 2.04 -25.30
C ALA A 235 38.55 2.73 -26.55
N GLN A 236 38.85 4.05 -26.51
CA GLN A 236 39.37 4.79 -27.67
C GLN A 236 40.92 4.84 -27.77
N SER A 237 41.65 4.12 -26.93
CA SER A 237 43.12 4.18 -26.93
C SER A 237 43.75 3.51 -28.14
N VAL A 238 43.07 2.54 -28.78
CA VAL A 238 43.65 1.79 -29.90
C VAL A 238 43.73 2.66 -31.14
N ASP A 239 42.65 3.34 -31.51
CA ASP A 239 42.56 4.08 -32.78
C ASP A 239 43.46 5.33 -32.81
N LYS A 240 43.57 6.02 -31.67
CA LYS A 240 44.53 7.13 -31.51
C LYS A 240 45.98 6.65 -31.43
N SER A 241 46.23 5.46 -30.88
CA SER A 241 47.58 4.89 -30.84
C SER A 241 47.99 4.38 -32.21
N LEU A 242 47.08 3.76 -32.97
CA LEU A 242 47.27 3.38 -34.37
C LEU A 242 47.58 4.60 -35.24
N ARG A 243 46.80 5.68 -35.12
CA ARG A 243 47.06 6.91 -35.89
C ARG A 243 48.37 7.59 -35.52
N LYS A 244 48.80 7.50 -34.25
CA LYS A 244 50.12 7.96 -33.81
C LYS A 244 51.22 7.07 -34.38
N LEU A 245 51.03 5.75 -34.38
CA LEU A 245 51.95 4.77 -34.95
C LEU A 245 52.12 5.00 -36.46
N GLU A 246 51.04 5.20 -37.21
CA GLU A 246 51.08 5.56 -38.64
C GLU A 246 51.85 6.87 -38.88
N CYS A 247 51.64 7.89 -38.03
CA CYS A 247 52.39 9.14 -38.13
C CYS A 247 53.87 8.96 -37.75
N PHE A 248 54.19 8.04 -36.83
CA PHE A 248 55.57 7.69 -36.50
C PHE A 248 56.25 6.95 -37.64
N GLU A 249 55.58 6.00 -38.30
CA GLU A 249 56.13 5.31 -39.48
C GLU A 249 56.42 6.27 -40.64
N LEU A 250 55.58 7.28 -40.85
CA LEU A 250 55.75 8.28 -41.90
C LEU A 250 56.88 9.30 -41.63
N LEU A 251 57.20 9.54 -40.36
CA LEU A 251 58.15 10.59 -39.94
C LEU A 251 59.46 10.04 -39.37
N ALA A 252 59.51 8.75 -39.04
CA ALA A 252 60.71 8.14 -38.50
C ALA A 252 61.78 7.97 -39.58
N THR A 253 63.03 8.20 -39.20
CA THR A 253 64.18 7.94 -40.05
C THR A 253 64.44 6.42 -40.12
N PRO A 254 64.93 5.91 -41.26
CA PRO A 254 65.09 4.46 -41.47
C PRO A 254 66.04 3.79 -40.45
N GLU A 255 66.98 4.55 -39.89
CA GLU A 255 67.89 4.10 -38.84
C GLU A 255 67.16 3.82 -37.50
N LEU A 256 66.13 4.60 -37.19
CA LEU A 256 65.35 4.49 -35.96
C LEU A 256 64.38 3.30 -36.03
N ILE A 257 63.82 3.06 -37.23
CA ILE A 257 62.98 1.89 -37.50
C ILE A 257 63.78 0.59 -37.36
N GLN A 258 64.98 0.52 -37.97
CA GLN A 258 65.87 -0.65 -37.84
C GLN A 258 66.34 -0.90 -36.41
N MET A 259 66.53 0.16 -35.61
CA MET A 259 66.89 0.02 -34.21
C MET A 259 65.74 -0.56 -33.37
N VAL A 260 64.50 -0.15 -33.65
CA VAL A 260 63.30 -0.69 -32.99
C VAL A 260 63.06 -2.14 -33.40
N GLU A 261 63.23 -2.50 -34.67
CA GLU A 261 63.13 -3.88 -35.14
C GLU A 261 64.17 -4.80 -34.46
N ARG A 262 65.43 -4.37 -34.33
CA ARG A 262 66.45 -5.14 -33.60
C ARG A 262 66.13 -5.30 -32.12
N LEU A 263 65.58 -4.28 -31.48
CA LEU A 263 65.15 -4.38 -30.07
C LEU A 263 63.97 -5.34 -29.89
N MET A 264 63.08 -5.45 -30.88
CA MET A 264 61.97 -6.41 -30.85
C MET A 264 62.42 -7.84 -31.17
N GLU A 265 63.45 -8.02 -32.01
CA GLU A 265 64.10 -9.31 -32.25
C GLU A 265 64.86 -9.82 -31.01
N ASP A 266 65.39 -8.93 -30.18
CA ASP A 266 66.08 -9.26 -28.91
C ASP A 266 65.13 -9.60 -27.74
N GLU A 267 63.82 -9.31 -27.87
CA GLU A 267 62.79 -9.62 -26.85
C GLU A 267 62.01 -10.94 -27.11
N ALA A 268 62.34 -11.69 -28.17
CA ALA A 268 61.75 -13.00 -28.51
C ALA A 268 62.70 -14.18 -28.26
#